data_AF-A0A8H7EZM2-F1
#
_entry.id   AF-A0A8H7EZM2-F1
#
_cell.length_a   1.000
_cell.length_b   1.000
_cell.length_c   1.000
_cell.angle_alpha   90.00
_cell.angle_beta   90.00
_cell.angle_gamma   90.00
#
_symmetry.space_group_name_H-M   'P 1'
#
loop_
_entity.id
_entity.type
_entity.pdbx_description
1 polymer ?
#
loop_
_entity_poly.entity_id
_entity_poly.type
_entity_poly.pdbx_seq_one_letter_code
_entity_poly.pdbx_strand_id
1 'polypeptide(L)'
;MASSHPLVCVFLKLPPSHQSVWGIYEIAWIVFLPQLVRLNNAIEAAQATHPATEVKKIWSEARARASYKMAALQSVSITCNDIALGFLAFLHTLRTGRGKDEIYRAFLTSTRGAFNLAGIAQAAMLDFREDIRIVVGRIMAMLSNEGKDITTFTTESSQSLLELTTGVEECNAILEEYREAIKEAQRQSLDENDNPPSEEEFLMVQEKWQAYKVIAEPTQYDWPQLKDAVLGDEDYDGPAMSSSDLAESTLTSDSLKSHRFSFWRKFFRRILSAFQC
;
A
#
# COMPACT_ATOMS: atom_id res chain seq x y z
N MET A 1 14.12 -31.38 29.44
CA MET A 1 13.68 -30.06 28.93
C MET A 1 14.47 -29.81 27.66
N ALA A 2 13.87 -29.98 26.49
CA ALA A 2 14.53 -29.67 25.23
C ALA A 2 14.66 -28.15 25.12
N SER A 3 15.88 -27.65 25.06
CA SER A 3 16.12 -26.23 24.76
C SER A 3 15.70 -25.98 23.31
N SER A 4 14.57 -25.32 23.11
CA SER A 4 14.07 -24.87 21.81
C SER A 4 15.04 -23.83 21.25
N HIS A 5 16.04 -24.29 20.50
CA HIS A 5 16.84 -23.38 19.69
C HIS A 5 15.91 -22.82 18.61
N PRO A 6 15.98 -21.51 18.29
CA PRO A 6 15.18 -20.96 17.20
C PRO A 6 15.52 -21.70 15.91
N LEU A 7 14.50 -22.21 15.22
CA LEU A 7 14.64 -22.81 13.89
C LEU A 7 15.21 -21.74 12.94
N VAL A 8 16.41 -21.99 12.43
CA VAL A 8 17.08 -21.14 11.46
C VAL A 8 16.77 -21.68 10.06
N CYS A 9 16.19 -20.86 9.19
CA CYS A 9 16.04 -21.22 7.78
C CYS A 9 17.39 -21.05 7.09
N VAL A 10 18.00 -22.14 6.67
CA VAL A 10 19.31 -22.13 6.02
C VAL A 10 19.14 -22.19 4.51
N PHE A 11 18.18 -22.96 4.02
CA PHE A 11 17.96 -23.21 2.59
C PHE A 11 16.72 -22.48 2.05
N LEU A 12 15.59 -22.61 2.73
CA LEU A 12 14.30 -22.09 2.26
C LEU A 12 14.09 -20.65 2.69
N LYS A 13 13.70 -19.79 1.75
CA LYS A 13 13.42 -18.38 2.03
C LYS A 13 12.01 -18.18 2.56
N LEU A 14 11.88 -17.27 3.51
CA LEU A 14 10.61 -16.86 4.10
C LEU A 14 9.85 -15.89 3.18
N PRO A 15 8.51 -15.82 3.28
CA PRO A 15 7.75 -14.80 2.57
C PRO A 15 8.07 -13.40 3.11
N PRO A 16 7.71 -12.36 2.34
CA PRO A 16 7.63 -11.00 2.86
C PRO A 16 6.76 -10.89 4.12
N SER A 17 6.97 -9.81 4.88
CA SER A 17 6.15 -9.51 6.04
C SER A 17 4.68 -9.39 5.64
N HIS A 18 3.80 -10.06 6.39
CA HIS A 18 2.34 -9.96 6.21
C HIS A 18 1.85 -8.52 6.32
N GLN A 19 2.55 -7.72 7.14
CA GLN A 19 2.23 -6.31 7.37
C GLN A 19 2.43 -5.47 6.10
N SER A 20 3.29 -5.90 5.18
CA SER A 20 3.55 -5.14 3.96
C SER A 20 2.36 -5.15 3.00
N VAL A 21 1.70 -6.29 2.83
CA VAL A 21 0.55 -6.42 1.91
C VAL A 21 -0.67 -5.68 2.45
N TRP A 22 -0.95 -5.89 3.74
CA TRP A 22 -2.06 -5.26 4.43
C TRP A 22 -1.88 -3.74 4.54
N GLY A 23 -0.68 -3.28 4.90
CA GLY A 23 -0.39 -1.86 5.09
C GLY A 23 -0.51 -1.03 3.81
N ILE A 24 -0.25 -1.61 2.63
CA ILE A 24 -0.45 -0.93 1.34
C ILE A 24 -1.93 -0.57 1.13
N TYR A 25 -2.83 -1.53 1.36
CA TYR A 25 -4.27 -1.30 1.23
C TYR A 25 -4.79 -0.36 2.32
N GLU A 26 -4.36 -0.53 3.56
CA GLU A 26 -4.76 0.33 4.67
C GLU A 26 -4.41 1.80 4.42
N ILE A 27 -3.20 2.10 3.93
CA ILE A 27 -2.84 3.49 3.64
C ILE A 27 -3.73 4.05 2.53
N ALA A 28 -3.98 3.29 1.47
CA ALA A 28 -4.82 3.75 0.38
C ALA A 28 -6.27 4.03 0.85
N TRP A 29 -6.81 3.15 1.68
CA TRP A 29 -8.19 3.21 2.16
C TRP A 29 -8.40 4.20 3.31
N ILE A 30 -7.49 4.24 4.28
CA ILE A 30 -7.67 4.97 5.56
C ILE A 30 -6.97 6.32 5.53
N VAL A 31 -5.94 6.50 4.70
CA VAL A 31 -5.21 7.77 4.58
C VAL A 31 -5.59 8.47 3.29
N PHE A 32 -5.33 7.87 2.13
CA PHE A 32 -5.45 8.60 0.86
C PHE A 32 -6.90 8.95 0.52
N LEU A 33 -7.81 7.98 0.53
CA LEU A 33 -9.20 8.23 0.19
C LEU A 33 -9.85 9.30 1.10
N PRO A 34 -9.74 9.24 2.45
CA PRO A 34 -10.33 10.26 3.31
C PRO A 34 -9.77 11.66 3.08
N GLN A 35 -8.48 11.79 2.80
CA GLN A 35 -7.91 13.12 2.48
C GLN A 35 -8.40 13.63 1.11
N LEU A 36 -8.59 12.76 0.11
CA LEU A 36 -9.19 13.17 -1.16
C LEU A 36 -10.65 13.60 -0.99
N VAL A 37 -11.43 12.91 -0.16
CA VAL A 37 -12.81 13.30 0.18
C VAL A 37 -12.82 14.64 0.92
N ARG A 38 -11.91 14.83 1.88
CA ARG A 38 -11.78 16.10 2.62
C ARG A 38 -11.45 17.27 1.70
N LEU A 39 -10.51 17.07 0.76
CA LEU A 39 -10.20 18.05 -0.27
C LEU A 39 -11.41 18.35 -1.16
N ASN A 40 -12.17 17.33 -1.58
CA ASN A 40 -13.39 17.51 -2.35
C ASN A 40 -14.40 18.40 -1.62
N ASN A 41 -14.69 18.09 -0.35
CA ASN A 41 -15.64 18.83 0.46
C ASN A 41 -15.19 20.28 0.68
N ALA A 42 -13.89 20.49 0.90
CA ALA A 42 -13.33 21.84 1.03
C ALA A 42 -13.45 22.63 -0.29
N ILE A 43 -13.23 21.99 -1.43
CA ILE A 43 -13.40 22.59 -2.76
C ILE A 43 -14.87 22.96 -3.00
N GLU A 44 -15.81 22.06 -2.72
CA GLU A 44 -17.25 22.31 -2.88
C GLU A 44 -17.74 23.46 -2.00
N ALA A 45 -17.32 23.48 -0.74
CA ALA A 45 -17.66 24.56 0.19
C ALA A 45 -17.11 25.91 -0.30
N ALA A 46 -15.87 25.94 -0.77
CA ALA A 46 -15.28 27.16 -1.32
C ALA A 46 -15.96 27.60 -2.63
N GLN A 47 -16.39 26.65 -3.48
CA GLN A 47 -17.13 26.97 -4.69
C GLN A 47 -18.54 27.50 -4.43
N ALA A 48 -19.19 27.06 -3.35
CA ALA A 48 -20.52 27.56 -2.98
C ALA A 48 -20.49 29.06 -2.65
N THR A 49 -19.40 29.55 -2.06
CA THR A 49 -19.20 30.98 -1.80
C THR A 49 -18.51 31.70 -2.96
N HIS A 50 -17.65 31.00 -3.70
CA HIS A 50 -16.79 31.56 -4.73
C HIS A 50 -16.81 30.70 -6.00
N PRO A 51 -17.88 30.81 -6.81
CA PRO A 51 -18.03 29.99 -8.00
C PRO A 51 -16.90 30.23 -9.01
N ALA A 52 -16.22 29.16 -9.40
CA ALA A 52 -15.21 29.15 -10.44
C ALA A 52 -15.43 27.96 -11.36
N THR A 53 -15.77 28.22 -12.62
CA THR A 53 -16.26 27.22 -13.59
C THR A 53 -15.29 26.06 -13.84
N GLU A 54 -13.99 26.33 -13.81
CA GLU A 54 -12.97 25.32 -14.12
C GLU A 54 -12.57 24.42 -12.93
N VAL A 55 -12.90 24.82 -11.69
CA VAL A 55 -12.38 24.15 -10.49
C VAL A 55 -12.90 22.71 -10.36
N LYS A 56 -14.20 22.46 -10.62
CA LYS A 56 -14.77 21.11 -10.58
C LYS A 56 -14.09 20.18 -11.58
N LYS A 57 -13.91 20.65 -12.81
CA LYS A 57 -13.27 19.90 -13.89
C LYS A 57 -11.84 19.54 -13.53
N ILE A 58 -11.04 20.54 -13.11
CA ILE A 58 -9.64 20.32 -12.72
C ILE A 58 -9.53 19.29 -11.59
N TRP A 59 -10.43 19.36 -10.60
CA TRP A 59 -10.43 18.41 -9.49
C TRP A 59 -10.84 16.99 -9.92
N SER A 60 -11.89 16.84 -10.72
CA SER A 60 -12.31 15.54 -11.26
C SER A 60 -11.20 14.85 -12.07
N GLU A 61 -10.47 15.59 -12.91
CA GLU A 61 -9.33 15.07 -13.65
C GLU A 61 -8.19 14.64 -12.73
N ALA A 62 -7.97 15.36 -11.62
CA ALA A 62 -6.97 15.00 -10.62
C ALA A 62 -7.34 13.70 -9.89
N ARG A 63 -8.62 13.52 -9.54
CA ARG A 63 -9.14 12.27 -8.95
C ARG A 63 -9.00 11.09 -9.91
N ALA A 64 -9.28 11.29 -11.20
CA ALA A 64 -9.05 10.27 -12.22
C ALA A 64 -7.56 9.86 -12.29
N ARG A 65 -6.63 10.83 -12.33
CA ARG A 65 -5.19 10.53 -12.30
C ARG A 65 -4.76 9.85 -11.00
N ALA A 66 -5.32 10.26 -9.86
CA ALA A 66 -5.05 9.62 -8.58
C ALA A 66 -5.48 8.14 -8.58
N SER A 67 -6.67 7.82 -9.11
CA SER A 67 -7.15 6.44 -9.21
C SER A 67 -6.20 5.56 -10.03
N TYR A 68 -5.68 6.07 -11.15
CA TYR A 68 -4.71 5.36 -11.98
C TYR A 68 -3.41 5.09 -11.24
N LYS A 69 -2.91 6.06 -10.48
CA LYS A 69 -1.68 5.89 -9.68
C LYS A 69 -1.87 4.91 -8.54
N MET A 70 -3.03 4.90 -7.89
CA MET A 70 -3.35 3.91 -6.85
C MET A 70 -3.52 2.50 -7.40
N ALA A 71 -3.88 2.32 -8.67
CA ALA A 71 -3.91 0.99 -9.31
C ALA A 71 -2.51 0.31 -9.34
N ALA A 72 -1.43 1.07 -9.22
CA ALA A 72 -0.09 0.51 -9.05
C ALA A 72 0.05 -0.23 -7.70
N LEU A 73 -0.61 0.24 -6.64
CA LEU A 73 -0.64 -0.43 -5.34
C LEU A 73 -1.41 -1.75 -5.41
N GLN A 74 -2.58 -1.75 -6.07
CA GLN A 74 -3.34 -2.96 -6.35
C GLN A 74 -2.49 -4.00 -7.08
N SER A 75 -1.73 -3.57 -8.09
CA SER A 75 -0.86 -4.45 -8.86
C SER A 75 0.18 -5.15 -7.98
N VAL A 76 0.77 -4.42 -7.01
CA VAL A 76 1.69 -5.01 -6.03
C VAL A 76 0.97 -6.07 -5.19
N SER A 77 -0.20 -5.75 -4.63
CA SER A 77 -0.98 -6.68 -3.82
C SER A 77 -1.35 -7.97 -4.57
N ILE A 78 -1.72 -7.88 -5.85
CA ILE A 78 -2.00 -9.06 -6.69
C ILE A 78 -0.74 -9.92 -6.83
N THR A 79 0.41 -9.31 -7.14
CA THR A 79 1.66 -10.07 -7.34
C THR A 79 2.16 -10.75 -6.07
N CYS A 80 1.82 -10.25 -4.89
CA CYS A 80 2.10 -10.95 -3.63
C CYS A 80 1.47 -12.35 -3.62
N ASN A 81 0.23 -12.48 -4.11
CA ASN A 81 -0.45 -13.78 -4.21
C ASN A 81 0.25 -14.72 -5.19
N ASP A 82 0.61 -14.20 -6.37
CA ASP A 82 1.28 -14.97 -7.44
C ASP A 82 2.63 -15.52 -6.97
N ILE A 83 3.40 -14.73 -6.22
CA ILE A 83 4.67 -15.18 -5.64
C ILE A 83 4.41 -16.30 -4.62
N ALA A 84 3.39 -16.16 -3.77
CA ALA A 84 3.07 -17.17 -2.78
C ALA A 84 2.66 -18.49 -3.44
N LEU A 85 1.81 -18.43 -4.47
CA LEU A 85 1.44 -19.59 -5.28
C LEU A 85 2.67 -20.23 -5.94
N GLY A 86 3.53 -19.42 -6.56
CA GLY A 86 4.76 -19.88 -7.21
C GLY A 86 5.72 -20.56 -6.25
N PHE A 87 5.94 -19.98 -5.06
CA PHE A 87 6.82 -20.56 -4.05
C PHE A 87 6.27 -21.88 -3.49
N LEU A 88 4.97 -21.94 -3.21
CA LEU A 88 4.34 -23.18 -2.73
C LEU A 88 4.37 -24.29 -3.79
N ALA A 89 4.20 -23.95 -5.07
CA ALA A 89 4.39 -24.88 -6.17
C ALA A 89 5.84 -25.37 -6.24
N PHE A 90 6.82 -24.46 -6.10
CA PHE A 90 8.24 -24.80 -6.05
C PHE A 90 8.54 -25.78 -4.90
N LEU A 91 8.08 -25.49 -3.67
CA LEU A 91 8.20 -26.39 -2.52
C LEU A 91 7.63 -27.79 -2.84
N HIS A 92 6.45 -27.85 -3.47
CA HIS A 92 5.87 -29.13 -3.86
C HIS A 92 6.73 -29.91 -4.86
N THR A 93 7.36 -29.22 -5.82
CA THR A 93 8.28 -29.88 -6.77
C THR A 93 9.57 -30.37 -6.13
N LEU A 94 10.08 -29.68 -5.10
CA LEU A 94 11.24 -30.15 -4.33
C LEU A 94 10.95 -31.50 -3.67
N ARG A 95 9.77 -31.65 -3.05
CA ARG A 95 9.34 -32.91 -2.41
C ARG A 95 9.11 -34.06 -3.38
N THR A 96 8.58 -33.76 -4.57
CA THR A 96 8.14 -34.79 -5.53
C THR A 96 9.19 -35.11 -6.58
N GLY A 97 10.23 -34.29 -6.72
CA GLY A 97 11.34 -34.45 -7.67
C GLY A 97 10.98 -34.22 -9.14
N ARG A 98 9.77 -33.74 -9.46
CA ARG A 98 9.29 -33.55 -10.85
C ARG A 98 9.15 -32.07 -11.20
N GLY A 99 9.63 -31.68 -12.38
CA GLY A 99 9.37 -30.35 -12.95
C GLY A 99 10.01 -29.16 -12.22
N LYS A 100 10.99 -29.42 -11.34
CA LYS A 100 11.55 -28.41 -10.43
C LYS A 100 12.15 -27.19 -11.15
N ASP A 101 12.84 -27.39 -12.28
CA ASP A 101 13.54 -26.32 -12.99
C ASP A 101 12.58 -25.27 -13.58
N GLU A 102 11.48 -25.74 -14.18
CA GLU A 102 10.49 -24.87 -14.80
C GLU A 102 9.73 -24.06 -13.75
N ILE A 103 9.25 -24.74 -12.69
CA ILE A 103 8.51 -24.09 -11.60
C ILE A 103 9.41 -23.11 -10.83
N TYR A 104 10.68 -23.47 -10.59
CA TYR A 104 11.65 -22.57 -9.98
C TYR A 104 11.90 -21.31 -10.85
N ARG A 105 12.06 -21.46 -12.18
CA ARG A 105 12.21 -20.31 -13.09
C ARG A 105 10.96 -19.43 -13.12
N ALA A 106 9.77 -20.03 -13.08
CA ALA A 106 8.51 -19.28 -13.00
C ALA A 106 8.44 -18.46 -11.71
N PHE A 107 8.75 -19.07 -10.56
CA PHE A 107 8.85 -18.37 -9.27
C PHE A 107 9.85 -17.20 -9.30
N LEU A 108 11.06 -17.42 -9.83
CA LEU A 108 12.05 -16.35 -9.98
C LEU A 108 11.61 -15.23 -10.94
N THR A 109 10.82 -15.57 -11.96
CA THR A 109 10.27 -14.58 -12.88
C THR A 109 9.21 -13.72 -12.18
N SER A 110 8.30 -14.34 -11.43
CA SER A 110 7.28 -13.63 -10.65
C SER A 110 7.89 -12.70 -9.61
N THR A 111 8.92 -13.15 -8.88
CA THR A 111 9.61 -12.30 -7.90
C THR A 111 10.34 -11.12 -8.54
N ARG A 112 10.93 -11.27 -9.73
CA ARG A 112 11.49 -10.14 -10.49
C ARG A 112 10.41 -9.15 -10.94
N GLY A 113 9.28 -9.66 -11.41
CA GLY A 113 8.12 -8.84 -11.78
C GLY A 113 7.61 -8.00 -10.61
N ALA A 114 7.41 -8.65 -9.45
CA ALA A 114 6.98 -7.98 -8.23
C ALA A 114 7.95 -6.91 -7.72
N PHE A 115 9.26 -7.18 -7.78
CA PHE A 115 10.28 -6.19 -7.44
C PHE A 115 10.16 -4.94 -8.30
N ASN A 116 10.00 -5.10 -9.61
CA ASN A 116 9.84 -3.99 -10.55
C ASN A 116 8.53 -3.22 -10.31
N LEU A 117 7.42 -3.93 -10.12
CA LEU A 117 6.11 -3.32 -9.84
C LEU A 117 6.10 -2.50 -8.56
N ALA A 118 6.79 -2.96 -7.51
CA ALA A 118 6.93 -2.18 -6.29
C ALA A 118 7.68 -0.86 -6.54
N GLY A 119 8.68 -0.85 -7.43
CA GLY A 119 9.37 0.37 -7.84
C GLY A 119 8.49 1.32 -8.65
N ILE A 120 7.65 0.77 -9.53
CA ILE A 120 6.63 1.53 -10.28
C ILE A 120 5.61 2.14 -9.31
N ALA A 121 5.15 1.39 -8.32
CA ALA A 121 4.25 1.87 -7.28
C ALA A 121 4.87 3.00 -6.45
N GLN A 122 6.15 2.89 -6.07
CA GLN A 122 6.84 3.97 -5.35
C GLN A 122 6.87 5.27 -6.16
N ALA A 123 7.23 5.18 -7.45
CA ALA A 123 7.21 6.34 -8.34
C ALA A 123 5.79 6.91 -8.50
N ALA A 124 4.77 6.05 -8.67
CA ALA A 124 3.38 6.46 -8.79
C ALA A 124 2.87 7.18 -7.53
N MET A 125 3.31 6.80 -6.33
CA MET A 125 2.94 7.47 -5.08
C MET A 125 3.57 8.87 -4.96
N LEU A 126 4.81 9.03 -5.41
CA LEU A 126 5.45 10.35 -5.49
C LEU A 126 4.72 11.26 -6.47
N ASP A 127 4.38 10.75 -7.66
CA ASP A 127 3.61 11.47 -8.66
C ASP A 127 2.19 11.77 -8.18
N PHE A 128 1.58 10.90 -7.37
CA PHE A 128 0.26 11.11 -6.79
C PHE A 128 0.27 12.31 -5.84
N ARG A 129 1.24 12.34 -4.92
CA ARG A 129 1.41 13.46 -3.98
C ARG A 129 1.60 14.78 -4.72
N GLU A 130 2.48 14.79 -5.73
CA GLU A 130 2.84 16.00 -6.44
C GLU A 130 1.70 16.54 -7.30
N ASP A 131 0.98 15.68 -8.02
CA ASP A 131 -0.18 16.10 -8.81
C ASP A 131 -1.26 16.74 -7.95
N ILE A 132 -1.58 16.14 -6.80
CA ILE A 132 -2.60 16.68 -5.89
C ILE A 132 -2.14 18.03 -5.34
N ARG A 133 -0.87 18.16 -4.93
CA ARG A 133 -0.29 19.42 -4.46
C ARG A 133 -0.41 20.53 -5.51
N ILE A 134 -0.02 20.24 -6.75
CA ILE A 134 -0.09 21.19 -7.87
C ILE A 134 -1.54 21.61 -8.15
N VAL A 135 -2.45 20.65 -8.20
CA VAL A 135 -3.87 20.89 -8.49
C VAL A 135 -4.51 21.75 -7.39
N VAL A 136 -4.31 21.40 -6.13
CA VAL A 136 -4.83 22.17 -4.99
C VAL A 136 -4.26 23.58 -4.98
N GLY A 137 -2.96 23.77 -5.27
CA GLY A 137 -2.36 25.09 -5.39
C GLY A 137 -2.95 25.91 -6.54
N ARG A 138 -3.23 25.29 -7.68
CA ARG A 138 -3.91 25.93 -8.82
C ARG A 138 -5.33 26.36 -8.46
N ILE A 139 -6.09 25.49 -7.79
CA ILE A 139 -7.46 25.79 -7.34
C ILE A 139 -7.43 26.94 -6.33
N MET A 140 -6.50 26.92 -5.37
CA MET A 140 -6.31 28.00 -4.40
C MET A 140 -6.09 29.35 -5.09
N ALA A 141 -5.19 29.41 -6.08
CA ALA A 141 -4.93 30.64 -6.83
C ALA A 141 -6.17 31.14 -7.60
N MET A 142 -6.95 30.22 -8.18
CA MET A 142 -8.22 30.58 -8.85
C MET A 142 -9.22 31.21 -7.88
N LEU A 143 -9.33 30.66 -6.66
CA LEU A 143 -10.26 31.14 -5.65
C LEU A 143 -9.78 32.42 -4.95
N SER A 144 -8.46 32.65 -4.85
CA SER A 144 -7.86 33.85 -4.23
C SER A 144 -7.92 35.12 -5.08
N ASN A 145 -7.97 35.00 -6.42
CA ASN A 145 -7.80 36.13 -7.35
C ASN A 145 -8.88 37.23 -7.27
N GLU A 146 -9.90 37.06 -6.43
CA GLU A 146 -11.05 37.96 -6.33
C GLU A 146 -11.16 38.67 -4.96
N GLY A 147 -10.08 38.73 -4.16
CA GLY A 147 -10.09 39.40 -2.84
C GLY A 147 -10.98 38.69 -1.81
N LYS A 148 -11.29 37.42 -2.07
CA LYS A 148 -12.21 36.57 -1.31
C LYS A 148 -11.46 35.85 -0.19
N ASP A 149 -12.07 35.81 0.99
CA ASP A 149 -11.53 35.07 2.13
C ASP A 149 -11.71 33.56 1.91
N ILE A 150 -10.60 32.88 1.64
CA ILE A 150 -10.55 31.43 1.46
C ILE A 150 -9.75 30.73 2.58
N THR A 151 -9.59 31.40 3.73
CA THR A 151 -8.75 30.91 4.84
C THR A 151 -9.09 29.48 5.26
N THR A 152 -10.37 29.15 5.40
CA THR A 152 -10.83 27.79 5.73
C THR A 152 -10.36 26.77 4.69
N PHE A 153 -10.54 27.04 3.40
CA PHE A 153 -10.08 26.17 2.32
C PHE A 153 -8.56 25.97 2.37
N THR A 154 -7.82 27.05 2.61
CA THR A 154 -6.36 27.02 2.73
C THR A 154 -5.89 26.15 3.89
N THR A 155 -6.50 26.28 5.07
CA THR A 155 -6.17 25.47 6.25
C THR A 155 -6.47 23.99 6.03
N GLU A 156 -7.68 23.68 5.56
CA GLU A 156 -8.13 22.30 5.31
C GLU A 156 -7.27 21.60 4.24
N SER A 157 -6.96 22.32 3.17
CA SER A 157 -6.10 21.84 2.09
C SER A 157 -4.67 21.59 2.57
N SER A 158 -4.11 22.50 3.37
CA SER A 158 -2.74 22.35 3.90
C SER A 158 -2.63 21.13 4.81
N GLN A 159 -3.62 20.90 5.68
CA GLN A 159 -3.65 19.71 6.53
C GLN A 159 -3.77 18.44 5.69
N SER A 160 -4.68 18.42 4.72
CA SER A 160 -4.89 17.24 3.86
C SER A 160 -3.64 16.90 3.04
N LEU A 161 -2.96 17.90 2.48
CA LEU A 161 -1.70 17.71 1.74
C LEU A 161 -0.57 17.18 2.64
N LEU A 162 -0.51 17.59 3.90
CA LEU A 162 0.47 17.09 4.87
C LEU A 162 0.22 15.61 5.20
N GLU A 163 -1.04 15.25 5.46
CA GLU A 163 -1.44 13.85 5.73
C GLU A 163 -1.19 12.95 4.51
N LEU A 164 -1.51 13.43 3.29
CA LEU A 164 -1.19 12.72 2.05
C LEU A 164 0.32 12.51 1.89
N THR A 165 1.12 13.55 2.15
CA THR A 165 2.59 13.46 2.08
C THR A 165 3.12 12.40 3.04
N THR A 166 2.65 12.41 4.29
CA THR A 166 3.03 11.44 5.31
C THR A 166 2.62 10.02 4.90
N GLY A 167 1.40 9.83 4.41
CA GLY A 167 0.93 8.53 3.93
C GLY A 167 1.74 8.01 2.73
N VAL A 168 2.18 8.88 1.82
CA VAL A 168 3.06 8.51 0.70
C VAL A 168 4.42 8.03 1.20
N GLU A 169 5.00 8.70 2.19
CA GLU A 169 6.26 8.30 2.81
C GLU A 169 6.15 6.94 3.51
N GLU A 170 5.08 6.72 4.28
CA GLU A 170 4.79 5.43 4.93
C GLU A 170 4.56 4.32 3.90
N CYS A 171 3.81 4.59 2.83
CA CYS A 171 3.58 3.63 1.75
C CYS A 171 4.88 3.25 1.05
N ASN A 172 5.73 4.24 0.75
CA ASN A 172 7.03 4.00 0.11
C ASN A 172 7.98 3.18 1.00
N ALA A 173 7.94 3.38 2.32
CA ALA A 173 8.71 2.58 3.26
C ALA A 173 8.25 1.11 3.27
N ILE A 174 6.93 0.87 3.23
CA ILE A 174 6.37 -0.48 3.12
C ILE A 174 6.77 -1.14 1.79
N LEU A 175 6.69 -0.40 0.69
CA LEU A 175 7.11 -0.90 -0.63
C LEU A 175 8.61 -1.21 -0.69
N GLU A 176 9.44 -0.45 0.03
CA GLU A 176 10.87 -0.73 0.14
C GLU A 176 11.16 -1.96 0.99
N GLU A 177 10.49 -2.12 2.13
CA GLU A 177 10.57 -3.35 2.95
C GLU A 177 10.16 -4.58 2.11
N TYR A 178 9.09 -4.45 1.34
CA TYR A 178 8.65 -5.49 0.43
C TYR A 178 9.72 -5.81 -0.63
N ARG A 179 10.32 -4.80 -1.26
CA ARG A 179 11.40 -4.98 -2.24
C ARG A 179 12.62 -5.71 -1.66
N GLU A 180 13.03 -5.38 -0.44
CA GLU A 180 14.12 -6.08 0.24
C GLU A 180 13.76 -7.53 0.59
N ALA A 181 12.54 -7.79 1.05
CA ALA A 181 12.08 -9.14 1.30
C ALA A 181 12.01 -9.99 0.01
N ILE A 182 11.58 -9.39 -1.10
CA ILE A 182 11.56 -10.06 -2.40
C ILE A 182 12.98 -10.34 -2.91
N LYS A 183 13.95 -9.43 -2.71
CA LYS A 183 15.36 -9.72 -3.00
C LYS A 183 15.87 -10.92 -2.23
N GLU A 184 15.45 -11.10 -0.98
CA GLU A 184 15.82 -12.28 -0.20
C GLU A 184 15.16 -13.55 -0.75
N ALA A 185 13.87 -13.50 -1.13
CA ALA A 185 13.19 -14.61 -1.78
C ALA A 185 13.84 -14.99 -3.14
N GLN A 186 14.34 -14.02 -3.90
CA GLN A 186 15.09 -14.26 -5.15
C GLN A 186 16.41 -14.99 -4.95
N ARG A 187 16.97 -14.98 -3.73
CA ARG A 187 18.18 -15.75 -3.36
C ARG A 187 17.87 -17.21 -3.04
N GLN A 188 16.62 -17.66 -3.17
CA GLN A 188 16.27 -19.06 -3.07
C GLN A 188 17.13 -19.87 -4.04
N SER A 189 17.81 -20.91 -3.55
CA SER A 189 18.57 -21.84 -4.38
C SER A 189 17.68 -22.97 -4.88
N LEU A 190 17.98 -23.48 -6.07
CA LEU A 190 17.48 -24.76 -6.57
C LEU A 190 18.40 -25.93 -6.17
N ASP A 191 19.66 -25.64 -5.87
CA ASP A 191 20.68 -26.63 -5.54
C ASP A 191 20.71 -26.88 -4.02
N GLU A 192 20.22 -28.05 -3.61
CA GLU A 192 20.17 -28.52 -2.22
C GLU A 192 21.51 -29.12 -1.75
N ASN A 193 22.49 -29.30 -2.64
CA ASN A 193 23.68 -30.13 -2.37
C ASN A 193 24.57 -29.62 -1.22
N ASP A 194 24.56 -28.31 -0.94
CA ASP A 194 25.39 -27.74 0.13
C ASP A 194 24.70 -27.78 1.50
N ASN A 195 23.37 -27.67 1.55
CA ASN A 195 22.56 -27.66 2.78
C ASN A 195 21.10 -28.03 2.44
N PRO A 196 20.72 -29.32 2.43
CA PRO A 196 19.33 -29.70 2.17
C PRO A 196 18.42 -29.23 3.30
N PRO A 197 17.18 -28.79 3.01
CA PRO A 197 16.26 -28.33 4.03
C PRO A 197 15.85 -29.48 4.96
N SER A 198 15.81 -29.23 6.27
CA SER A 198 15.23 -30.20 7.21
C SER A 198 13.71 -30.30 7.04
N GLU A 199 13.11 -31.37 7.53
CA GLU A 199 11.64 -31.52 7.48
C GLU A 199 10.94 -30.42 8.31
N GLU A 200 11.52 -30.03 9.44
CA GLU A 200 11.02 -28.92 10.26
C GLU A 200 11.11 -27.57 9.55
N GLU A 201 12.23 -27.32 8.84
CA GLU A 201 12.37 -26.13 8.00
C GLU A 201 11.30 -26.11 6.91
N PHE A 202 11.11 -27.24 6.23
CA PHE A 202 10.13 -27.36 5.16
C PHE A 202 8.70 -27.07 5.66
N LEU A 203 8.28 -27.72 6.74
CA LEU A 203 6.94 -27.53 7.31
C LEU A 203 6.70 -26.09 7.76
N MET A 204 7.68 -25.49 8.44
CA MET A 204 7.57 -24.12 8.93
C MET A 204 7.54 -23.10 7.78
N VAL A 205 8.39 -23.25 6.77
CA VAL A 205 8.38 -22.36 5.61
C VAL A 205 7.08 -22.53 4.81
N GLN A 206 6.64 -23.77 4.60
CA GLN A 206 5.37 -24.05 3.94
C GLN A 206 4.20 -23.37 4.66
N GLU A 207 4.11 -23.51 5.98
CA GLU A 207 3.07 -22.88 6.80
C GLU A 207 3.08 -21.35 6.65
N LYS A 208 4.26 -20.73 6.73
CA LYS A 208 4.39 -19.28 6.57
C LYS A 208 3.96 -18.80 5.19
N TRP A 209 4.35 -19.49 4.13
CA TRP A 209 3.91 -19.13 2.77
C TRP A 209 2.43 -19.38 2.54
N GLN A 210 1.84 -20.40 3.17
CA GLN A 210 0.38 -20.62 3.15
C GLN A 210 -0.35 -19.49 3.87
N ALA A 211 0.12 -19.08 5.05
CA ALA A 211 -0.45 -17.95 5.78
C ALA A 211 -0.32 -16.65 4.98
N TYR A 212 0.84 -16.41 4.37
CA TYR A 212 1.05 -15.26 3.49
C TYR A 212 0.12 -15.26 2.27
N LYS A 213 -0.09 -16.43 1.63
CA LYS A 213 -1.02 -16.58 0.50
C LYS A 213 -2.44 -16.15 0.87
N VAL A 214 -2.93 -16.56 2.05
CA VAL A 214 -4.27 -16.21 2.53
C VAL A 214 -4.41 -14.70 2.72
N ILE A 215 -3.38 -14.05 3.29
CA ILE A 215 -3.39 -12.60 3.51
C ILE A 215 -3.27 -11.84 2.19
N ALA A 216 -2.44 -12.33 1.26
CA ALA A 216 -2.27 -11.75 -0.06
C ALA A 216 -3.42 -12.07 -1.02
N GLU A 217 -4.47 -12.77 -0.58
CA GLU A 217 -5.58 -13.16 -1.44
C GLU A 217 -6.31 -11.91 -1.98
N PRO A 218 -6.45 -11.74 -3.30
CA PRO A 218 -7.00 -10.52 -3.88
C PRO A 218 -8.41 -10.15 -3.37
N THR A 219 -9.22 -11.15 -2.99
CA THR A 219 -10.58 -10.97 -2.48
C THR A 219 -10.63 -10.39 -1.06
N GLN A 220 -9.49 -10.30 -0.36
CA GLN A 220 -9.41 -9.64 0.95
C GLN A 220 -9.49 -8.11 0.84
N TYR A 221 -9.34 -7.56 -0.35
CA TYR A 221 -9.17 -6.13 -0.58
C TYR A 221 -10.17 -5.64 -1.64
N ASP A 222 -10.98 -4.64 -1.28
CA ASP A 222 -11.97 -4.06 -2.20
C ASP A 222 -11.35 -2.93 -3.04
N TRP A 223 -10.37 -3.29 -3.85
CA TRP A 223 -9.75 -2.37 -4.81
C TRP A 223 -10.74 -1.75 -5.81
N PRO A 224 -11.76 -2.49 -6.32
CA PRO A 224 -12.81 -1.88 -7.15
C PRO A 224 -13.56 -0.77 -6.41
N GLN A 225 -14.04 -1.01 -5.19
CA GLN A 225 -14.75 0.02 -4.43
C GLN A 225 -13.83 1.21 -4.11
N LEU A 226 -12.56 0.97 -3.78
CA LEU A 226 -11.59 2.05 -3.54
C LEU A 226 -11.44 2.92 -4.78
N LYS A 227 -11.32 2.31 -5.96
CA LYS A 227 -11.17 3.01 -7.23
C LYS A 227 -12.38 3.91 -7.50
N ASP A 228 -13.59 3.37 -7.34
CA ASP A 228 -14.82 4.11 -7.59
C ASP A 228 -14.99 5.27 -6.59
N ALA A 229 -14.68 5.03 -5.32
CA ALA A 229 -14.67 6.06 -4.29
C ALA A 229 -13.62 7.16 -4.57
N VAL A 230 -12.43 6.80 -5.06
CA VAL A 230 -11.41 7.79 -5.46
C VAL A 230 -11.86 8.60 -6.66
N LEU A 231 -12.56 8.01 -7.64
CA LEU A 231 -13.13 8.74 -8.77
C LEU A 231 -14.20 9.75 -8.31
N GLY A 232 -14.98 9.39 -7.30
CA GLY A 232 -16.05 10.24 -6.78
C GLY A 232 -17.26 10.29 -7.69
N ASP A 233 -17.65 9.13 -8.24
CA ASP A 233 -18.82 9.01 -9.10
C ASP A 233 -20.09 9.45 -8.36
N GLU A 234 -20.94 10.25 -9.02
CA GLU A 234 -22.17 10.80 -8.41
C GLU A 234 -23.21 9.72 -8.08
N ASP A 235 -23.05 8.50 -8.63
CA ASP A 235 -23.87 7.31 -8.38
C ASP A 235 -23.29 6.38 -7.28
N TYR A 236 -22.33 6.84 -6.48
CA TYR A 236 -21.80 6.06 -5.35
C TYR A 236 -22.84 5.95 -4.21
N ASP A 237 -23.68 4.92 -4.27
CA ASP A 237 -24.64 4.49 -3.22
C ASP A 237 -23.97 3.85 -1.99
N GLY A 238 -22.64 3.92 -1.86
CA GLY A 238 -21.94 3.47 -0.66
C GLY A 238 -22.33 4.33 0.54
N PRO A 239 -22.19 3.82 1.79
CA PRO A 239 -22.64 4.54 2.97
C PRO A 239 -22.04 5.94 2.95
N ALA A 240 -22.90 6.95 3.09
CA ALA A 240 -22.47 8.33 3.26
C ALA A 240 -21.48 8.34 4.41
N MET A 241 -20.18 8.38 4.12
CA MET A 241 -19.15 8.25 5.14
C MET A 241 -19.15 9.54 5.94
N SER A 242 -19.98 9.58 6.99
CA SER A 242 -19.79 10.49 8.08
C SER A 242 -18.42 10.18 8.70
N SER A 243 -17.71 11.21 9.16
CA SER A 243 -16.46 11.06 9.91
C SER A 243 -16.60 10.11 11.12
N SER A 244 -17.83 9.82 11.54
CA SER A 244 -18.17 8.88 12.61
C SER A 244 -18.15 7.40 12.18
N ASP A 245 -18.48 7.10 10.92
CA ASP A 245 -18.64 5.71 10.45
C ASP A 245 -17.29 5.03 10.13
N LEU A 246 -16.24 5.83 9.92
CA LEU A 246 -14.86 5.36 9.80
C LEU A 246 -14.29 4.76 11.10
N ALA A 247 -14.92 5.03 12.25
CA ALA A 247 -14.52 4.44 13.52
C ALA A 247 -15.17 3.07 13.78
N GLU A 248 -16.21 2.71 13.03
CA GLU A 248 -17.09 1.57 13.31
C GLU A 248 -17.19 0.64 12.09
N SER A 249 -16.07 0.43 11.37
CA SER A 249 -15.98 -0.66 10.41
C SER A 249 -15.75 -1.98 11.15
N THR A 250 -16.70 -2.90 11.00
CA THR A 250 -16.73 -4.28 11.51
C THR A 250 -15.60 -5.16 10.95
N LEU A 251 -14.38 -4.87 11.34
CA LEU A 251 -13.26 -5.81 11.35
C LEU A 251 -12.78 -5.91 12.79
N THR A 252 -12.82 -7.12 13.34
CA THR A 252 -12.59 -7.47 14.75
C THR A 252 -11.61 -6.53 15.46
N SER A 253 -12.15 -5.73 16.37
CA SER A 253 -11.52 -4.64 17.11
C SER A 253 -10.35 -5.05 18.03
N ASP A 254 -9.97 -6.32 18.07
CA ASP A 254 -9.00 -6.84 19.03
C ASP A 254 -7.53 -6.74 18.58
N SER A 255 -7.27 -6.41 17.30
CA SER A 255 -5.88 -6.18 16.83
C SER A 255 -5.44 -4.70 16.86
N LEU A 256 -6.36 -3.77 17.18
CA LEU A 256 -6.14 -2.31 17.10
C LEU A 256 -5.19 -1.74 18.18
N LYS A 257 -4.66 -2.57 19.08
CA LYS A 257 -3.70 -2.17 20.12
C LYS A 257 -2.44 -3.02 20.06
N SER A 258 -1.47 -2.68 19.21
CA SER A 258 -0.10 -3.19 19.43
C SER A 258 0.98 -2.35 18.73
N HIS A 259 1.44 -1.32 19.43
CA HIS A 259 2.77 -0.69 19.42
C HIS A 259 3.46 -0.19 18.12
N ARG A 260 3.14 -0.67 16.90
CA ARG A 260 3.92 -0.37 15.67
C ARG A 260 3.45 0.84 14.87
N PHE A 261 2.19 1.24 14.91
CA PHE A 261 1.75 2.55 14.37
C PHE A 261 2.46 3.73 15.05
N SER A 262 2.90 3.56 16.31
CA SER A 262 3.73 4.57 16.99
C SER A 262 5.19 4.54 16.55
N PHE A 263 5.68 3.41 16.03
CA PHE A 263 7.08 3.26 15.62
C PHE A 263 7.37 4.10 14.38
N TRP A 264 6.52 4.01 13.35
CA TRP A 264 6.70 4.78 12.11
C TRP A 264 6.47 6.29 12.32
N ARG A 265 5.42 6.69 13.05
CA ARG A 265 5.26 8.10 13.49
C ARG A 265 6.46 8.63 14.27
N LYS A 266 7.12 7.82 15.10
CA LYS A 266 8.33 8.23 15.86
C LYS A 266 9.58 8.23 14.98
N PHE A 267 9.70 7.30 14.04
CA PHE A 267 10.83 7.20 13.11
C PHE A 267 10.86 8.41 12.17
N PHE A 268 9.72 8.77 11.57
CA PHE A 268 9.64 9.92 10.67
C PHE A 268 9.70 11.27 11.40
N ARG A 269 9.16 11.40 12.62
CA ARG A 269 9.40 12.60 13.45
C ARG A 269 10.89 12.85 13.72
N ARG A 270 11.69 11.78 13.89
CA ARG A 270 13.13 11.89 14.09
C ARG A 270 13.89 12.30 12.82
N ILE A 271 13.44 11.86 11.65
CA ILE A 271 14.04 12.25 10.37
C ILE A 271 13.71 13.72 10.04
N LEU A 272 12.45 14.15 10.23
CA LEU A 272 12.04 15.55 10.02
C LEU A 272 12.75 16.54 10.96
N SER A 273 13.05 16.16 12.21
CA SER A 273 13.86 16.98 13.12
C SER A 273 15.34 17.06 12.75
N ALA A 274 15.84 16.13 11.91
CA ALA A 274 17.24 16.12 11.47
C ALA A 274 17.50 16.99 10.22
N PHE A 275 16.44 17.44 9.54
CA PHE A 275 16.52 18.34 8.37
C PHE A 275 16.11 19.79 8.67
N GLN A 276 15.90 20.13 9.96
CA GLN A 276 15.81 21.51 10.43
C GLN A 276 17.15 21.93 11.04
N CYS A 277 18.11 22.29 10.17
CA CYS A 277 19.26 23.13 10.50
C CYS A 277 19.45 24.13 9.36
#